data_AF-A0A661MES1-F1
#
_entry.id   AF-A0A661MES1-F1
#
_cell.length_a   1.000
_cell.length_b   1.000
_cell.length_c   1.000
_cell.angle_alpha   90.00
_cell.angle_beta   90.00
_cell.angle_gamma   90.00
#
_symmetry.space_group_name_H-M   'P 1'
#
loop_
_entity.id
_entity.type
_entity.pdbx_description
1 polymer ?
#
loop_
_entity_poly.entity_id
_entity_poly.type
_entity_poly.pdbx_seq_one_letter_code
_entity_poly.pdbx_strand_id
1 'polypeptide(L)' 'GEGKSSGGRHPVTPWGVPTKGYKTRRRKQSDRLIVKRRK' A
#
# COMPACT_ATOMS: atom_id res chain seq x y z
N GLY A 1 -20.61 -3.70 12.59
CA GLY A 1 -20.50 -2.24 12.73
C GLY A 1 -21.75 -1.66 12.12
N GLU A 2 -22.63 -1.10 12.94
CA GLU A 2 -23.90 -0.56 12.47
C GLU A 2 -23.68 0.84 11.90
N GLY A 3 -24.24 1.10 10.71
CA GLY A 3 -24.10 2.38 10.00
C GLY A 3 -22.77 2.59 9.25
N LYS A 4 -22.63 3.76 8.59
CA LYS A 4 -21.36 4.17 7.96
C LYS A 4 -20.34 4.51 9.04
N SER A 5 -19.49 3.55 9.37
CA SER A 5 -18.36 3.72 10.27
C SER A 5 -17.04 3.75 9.49
N SER A 6 -16.12 4.64 9.88
CA SER A 6 -14.75 4.68 9.37
C SER A 6 -13.84 3.61 10.01
N GLY A 7 -14.38 2.75 10.87
CA GLY A 7 -13.74 1.51 11.35
C GLY A 7 -12.47 1.68 12.20
N GLY A 8 -12.03 2.91 12.48
CA GLY A 8 -10.91 3.25 13.37
C GLY A 8 -9.53 2.69 12.98
N ARG A 9 -9.44 1.95 11.88
CA ARG A 9 -8.22 1.28 11.40
C ARG A 9 -7.68 2.00 10.17
N HIS A 10 -6.37 1.87 9.91
CA HIS A 10 -5.81 2.31 8.64
C HIS A 10 -6.59 1.66 7.49
N PRO A 11 -6.87 2.40 6.40
CA PRO A 11 -7.63 1.86 5.29
C PRO A 11 -6.82 0.75 4.61
N VAL A 12 -7.48 -0.38 4.43
CA VAL A 12 -6.93 -1.60 3.87
C VAL A 12 -7.79 -2.07 2.69
N THR A 13 -7.22 -2.93 1.86
CA THR A 13 -7.97 -3.72 0.88
C THR A 13 -8.85 -4.76 1.61
N PRO A 14 -9.79 -5.41 0.91
CA PRO A 14 -10.56 -6.53 1.46
C PRO A 14 -9.70 -7.68 2.01
N TRP A 15 -8.44 -7.77 1.59
CA TRP A 15 -7.46 -8.78 2.03
C TRP A 15 -6.46 -8.25 3.08
N GLY A 16 -6.69 -7.06 3.64
CA GLY A 16 -5.89 -6.51 4.73
C GLY A 16 -4.60 -5.79 4.31
N VAL A 17 -4.36 -5.54 3.01
CA VAL A 17 -3.18 -4.79 2.55
C VAL A 17 -3.43 -3.29 2.72
N PRO A 18 -2.57 -2.51 3.40
CA PRO A 18 -2.77 -1.07 3.56
C PRO A 18 -2.79 -0.34 2.21
N THR A 19 -3.72 0.61 2.03
CA THR A 19 -3.91 1.30 0.74
C THR A 19 -3.28 2.68 0.67
N LYS A 20 -2.99 3.32 1.82
CA LYS A 20 -2.37 4.64 1.89
C LYS A 20 -0.88 4.52 2.16
N GLY A 21 -0.05 4.90 1.18
CA GLY A 21 1.42 5.01 1.33
C GLY A 21 2.20 3.69 1.31
N TYR A 22 1.52 2.55 1.27
CA TYR A 22 2.18 1.25 1.26
C TYR A 22 2.82 0.92 -0.10
N LYS A 23 4.14 0.74 -0.12
CA LYS A 23 4.87 0.29 -1.32
C LYS A 23 4.68 -1.22 -1.50
N THR A 24 4.00 -1.60 -2.58
CA THR A 24 3.73 -3.01 -2.90
C THR A 24 4.91 -3.73 -3.58
N ARG A 25 5.84 -2.98 -4.21
CA ARG A 25 7.03 -3.55 -4.85
C ARG A 25 8.10 -3.87 -3.80
N ARG A 26 8.45 -5.16 -3.70
CA ARG A 26 9.61 -5.65 -2.94
C ARG A 26 10.91 -5.45 -3.72
N ARG A 27 12.05 -5.54 -3.02
CA ARG A 27 13.38 -5.46 -3.65
C ARG A 27 13.52 -6.57 -4.70
N LYS A 28 13.82 -6.19 -5.93
CA LYS A 28 14.07 -7.12 -7.06
C LYS A 28 15.44 -6.84 -7.66
N GLN A 29 16.04 -7.84 -8.31
CA GLN A 29 17.33 -7.68 -8.97
C GLN A 29 17.32 -6.56 -10.03
N SER A 30 16.16 -6.35 -10.69
CA SER A 30 15.94 -5.26 -11.65
C SER A 30 15.91 -3.87 -11.04
N ASP A 31 15.85 -3.72 -9.72
CA ASP A 31 15.94 -2.41 -9.06
C ASP A 31 17.30 -1.74 -9.32
N ARG A 32 18.35 -2.52 -9.63
CA ARG A 32 19.68 -2.01 -10.01
C ARG A 32 19.68 -1.19 -11.30
N LEU A 33 18.67 -1.40 -12.15
CA LEU A 33 18.54 -0.70 -13.43
C LEU A 33 17.61 0.54 -13.31
N ILE A 34 17.00 0.78 -12.14
CA ILE A 34 16.10 1.92 -11.92
C ILE A 34 16.92 3.15 -11.54
N VAL A 35 17.07 4.10 -12.47
CA VAL A 35 17.83 5.35 -12.25
C VAL A 35 17.07 6.33 -11.34
N LYS A 36 15.74 6.43 -11.47
CA LYS A 36 14.90 7.33 -10.67
C LYS A 36 13.51 6.74 -10.45
N ARG A 37 12.98 6.88 -9.24
CA ARG A 37 11.58 6.53 -8.93
C ARG A 37 10.63 7.66 -9.32
N ARG A 38 9.38 7.33 -9.60
CA ARG A 38 8.32 8.33 -9.78
C ARG A 38 8.26 9.25 -8.55
N LYS A 39 8.16 10.55 -8.79
CA LYS A 39 7.87 11.54 -7.74
C LYS A 39 6.46 11.30 -7.21
#